data_AF-A0A7Y6GBZ3-F1
#
_entry.id   AF-A0A7Y6GBZ3-F1
#
_cell.length_a   1.000
_cell.length_b   1.000
_cell.length_c   1.000
_cell.angle_alpha   90.00
_cell.angle_beta   90.00
_cell.angle_gamma   90.00
#
_symmetry.space_group_name_H-M   'P 1'
#
loop_
_entity.id
_entity.type
_entity.pdbx_description
1 polymer ?
#
loop_
_entity_poly.entity_id
_entity_poly.type
_entity_poly.pdbx_seq_one_letter_code
_entity_poly.pdbx_strand_id
1 'polypeptide(L)'
;MTGVDPDRLDDQQLMKELETIHRTRHDTLLYGSNDALRAHNDRMARLEGEYLRRNPRRFVAPGRTREGARERAAAPDGARRGPAGRGRETGTPVGKWGRESLGGG
;
A
#
# COMPACT_ATOMS: atom_id res chain seq x y z
N MET A 1 -11.03 13.45 16.24
CA MET A 1 -11.58 12.60 15.16
C MET A 1 -11.39 11.15 15.55
N THR A 2 -12.27 10.62 16.39
CA THR A 2 -12.23 9.23 16.83
C THR A 2 -13.02 8.38 15.84
N GLY A 3 -12.37 7.98 14.74
CA GLY A 3 -12.94 6.91 13.92
C GLY A 3 -12.91 5.58 14.66
N VAL A 4 -13.62 4.59 14.13
CA VAL A 4 -13.72 3.24 14.70
C VAL A 4 -12.34 2.63 14.96
N ASP A 5 -12.22 1.87 16.04
CA ASP A 5 -11.02 1.11 16.41
C ASP A 5 -10.62 0.15 15.27
N PRO A 6 -9.35 0.12 14.83
CA PRO A 6 -8.91 -0.78 13.77
C PRO A 6 -9.26 -2.26 14.00
N ASP A 7 -9.24 -2.74 15.26
CA ASP A 7 -9.59 -4.12 15.59
C ASP A 7 -11.07 -4.45 15.29
N ARG A 8 -11.92 -3.42 15.16
CA ARG A 8 -13.36 -3.55 14.87
C ARG A 8 -13.72 -3.35 13.40
N LEU A 9 -12.75 -3.00 12.55
CA LEU A 9 -12.97 -2.86 11.11
C LEU A 9 -12.94 -4.25 10.45
N ASP A 10 -13.87 -4.52 9.56
CA ASP A 10 -13.70 -5.64 8.62
C ASP A 10 -12.55 -5.33 7.63
N ASP A 11 -12.14 -6.32 6.86
CA ASP A 11 -10.98 -6.14 5.97
C ASP A 11 -11.23 -5.11 4.86
N GLN A 12 -12.45 -5.01 4.32
CA GLN A 12 -12.76 -4.01 3.27
C GLN A 12 -12.72 -2.59 3.85
N GLN A 13 -13.28 -2.41 5.04
CA GLN A 13 -13.25 -1.16 5.77
C GLN A 13 -11.82 -0.76 6.13
N LEU A 14 -11.01 -1.69 6.64
CA LEU A 14 -9.60 -1.46 6.96
C LEU A 14 -8.82 -1.00 5.72
N MET A 15 -9.01 -1.66 4.58
CA MET A 15 -8.35 -1.28 3.33
C MET A 15 -8.78 0.11 2.85
N LYS A 16 -10.06 0.45 2.94
CA LYS A 16 -10.59 1.78 2.57
C LYS A 16 -10.05 2.89 3.48
N GLU A 17 -9.96 2.63 4.78
CA GLU A 17 -9.40 3.58 5.75
C GLU A 17 -7.90 3.80 5.50
N LEU A 18 -7.14 2.74 5.19
CA LEU A 18 -5.73 2.82 4.81
C LEU A 18 -5.52 3.66 3.54
N GLU A 19 -6.32 3.42 2.50
CA GLU A 19 -6.25 4.23 1.27
C GLU A 19 -6.53 5.71 1.57
N THR A 20 -7.57 5.97 2.35
CA THR A 20 -7.99 7.34 2.69
C THR A 20 -6.92 8.07 3.50
N ILE A 21 -6.37 7.43 4.53
CA ILE A 21 -5.38 8.07 5.40
C ILE A 21 -4.05 8.30 4.69
N HIS A 22 -3.65 7.40 3.78
CA HIS A 22 -2.45 7.61 2.96
C HIS A 22 -2.64 8.74 1.94
N ARG A 23 -3.83 8.85 1.33
CA ARG A 23 -4.13 9.91 0.36
C ARG A 23 -4.01 11.31 0.98
N THR A 24 -4.48 11.49 2.21
CA THR A 24 -4.52 12.81 2.87
C THR A 24 -3.28 13.12 3.72
N ARG A 25 -2.29 12.22 3.74
CA ARG A 25 -1.06 12.38 4.54
C ARG A 25 -0.28 13.63 4.17
N HIS A 26 -0.07 13.87 2.88
CA HIS A 26 0.75 14.98 2.43
C HIS A 26 0.09 16.33 2.74
N ASP A 27 -1.22 16.42 2.52
CA ASP A 27 -2.00 17.61 2.86
C ASP A 27 -1.98 17.88 4.38
N THR A 28 -2.14 16.84 5.19
CA THR A 28 -2.07 16.97 6.66
C THR A 28 -0.67 17.39 7.13
N LEU A 29 0.38 16.90 6.45
CA LEU A 29 1.76 17.27 6.76
C LEU A 29 2.06 18.74 6.44
N LEU A 30 1.55 19.25 5.32
CA LEU A 30 1.85 20.61 4.86
C LEU A 30 0.95 21.67 5.52
N TYR A 31 -0.32 21.34 5.75
CA TYR A 31 -1.34 22.34 6.10
C TYR A 31 -2.10 22.02 7.39
N GLY A 32 -1.87 20.85 7.99
CA GLY A 32 -2.48 20.48 9.26
C GLY A 32 -1.84 21.22 10.45
N SER A 33 -2.61 21.39 11.52
CA SER A 33 -2.04 21.79 12.81
C SER A 33 -1.15 20.65 13.38
N ASN A 34 -0.28 20.99 14.33
CA ASN A 34 0.54 19.98 15.01
C ASN A 34 -0.29 18.88 15.66
N ASP A 35 -1.44 19.22 16.24
CA ASP A 35 -2.36 18.25 16.84
C ASP A 35 -3.05 17.38 15.80
N ALA A 36 -3.44 17.95 14.66
CA ALA A 36 -4.00 17.20 13.54
C ALA A 36 -2.97 16.22 12.97
N LEU A 37 -1.72 16.65 12.79
CA LEU A 37 -0.62 15.81 12.33
C LEU A 37 -0.33 14.67 13.31
N ARG A 38 -0.31 14.94 14.62
CA ARG A 38 -0.12 13.91 15.65
C ARG A 38 -1.24 12.87 15.60
N ALA A 39 -2.50 13.31 15.62
CA ALA A 39 -3.64 12.41 15.55
C ALA A 39 -3.65 11.59 14.25
N HIS A 40 -3.24 12.18 13.14
CA HIS A 40 -3.13 11.51 11.85
C HIS A 40 -2.04 10.43 11.87
N ASN A 41 -0.86 10.74 12.40
CA ASN A 41 0.24 9.76 12.54
C ASN A 41 -0.16 8.59 13.44
N ASP A 42 -0.79 8.87 14.59
CA ASP A 42 -1.24 7.84 15.52
C ASP A 42 -2.28 6.92 14.87
N ARG A 43 -3.25 7.49 14.14
CA ARG A 43 -4.26 6.70 13.42
C ARG A 43 -3.64 5.86 12.30
N MET A 44 -2.70 6.41 11.54
CA MET A 44 -1.98 5.71 10.48
C MET A 44 -1.22 4.51 11.03
N ALA A 45 -0.45 4.71 12.10
CA ALA A 45 0.30 3.64 12.74
C ALA A 45 -0.61 2.49 13.24
N ARG A 46 -1.77 2.82 13.81
CA ARG A 46 -2.73 1.79 14.29
C ARG A 46 -3.35 0.99 13.15
N LEU A 47 -3.78 1.65 12.06
CA LEU A 47 -4.34 0.97 10.90
C LEU A 47 -3.30 0.08 10.19
N GLU A 48 -2.08 0.58 10.04
CA GLU A 48 -0.97 -0.19 9.46
C GLU A 48 -0.60 -1.39 10.34
N GLY A 49 -0.50 -1.18 11.65
CA GLY A 49 -0.26 -2.25 12.61
C GLY A 49 -1.30 -3.36 12.51
N GLU A 50 -2.57 -2.99 12.39
CA GLU A 50 -3.66 -3.94 12.25
C GLU A 50 -3.58 -4.74 10.94
N TYR A 51 -3.31 -4.07 9.83
CA TYR A 51 -3.09 -4.74 8.55
C TYR A 51 -1.93 -5.74 8.63
N LEU A 52 -0.81 -5.35 9.26
CA LEU A 52 0.35 -6.22 9.41
C LEU A 52 0.06 -7.43 10.31
N ARG A 53 -0.72 -7.25 11.38
CA ARG A 53 -1.16 -8.31 12.27
C ARG A 53 -2.02 -9.34 11.54
N ARG A 54 -2.96 -8.91 10.71
CA ARG A 54 -3.81 -9.79 9.87
C ARG A 54 -3.05 -10.44 8.70
N ASN A 55 -1.94 -9.84 8.26
CA ASN A 55 -1.21 -10.24 7.06
C ASN A 55 0.28 -10.51 7.33
N PRO A 56 0.63 -11.48 8.21
CA PRO A 56 2.02 -11.76 8.54
C PRO A 56 2.84 -12.28 7.34
N ARG A 57 2.17 -12.89 6.35
CA ARG A 57 2.77 -13.39 5.10
C ARG A 57 2.46 -12.49 3.89
N ARG A 58 2.32 -11.18 4.11
CA ARG A 58 2.02 -10.24 3.01
C ARG A 58 3.08 -10.34 1.91
N PHE A 59 2.65 -10.17 0.67
CA PHE A 59 3.55 -10.10 -0.47
C PHE A 59 4.42 -8.83 -0.37
N VAL A 60 5.73 -8.99 -0.54
CA VAL A 60 6.68 -7.89 -0.68
C VAL A 60 7.20 -7.94 -2.11
N ALA A 61 6.92 -6.90 -2.88
CA ALA A 61 7.40 -6.83 -4.25
C ALA A 61 8.94 -6.85 -4.27
N PRO A 62 9.60 -7.80 -4.98
CA PRO A 62 11.06 -7.89 -5.00
C PRO A 62 11.72 -6.57 -5.41
N GLY A 63 11.09 -5.82 -6.32
CA GLY A 63 11.56 -4.52 -6.78
C GLY A 63 11.62 -3.43 -5.70
N ARG A 64 10.88 -3.59 -4.59
CA ARG A 64 10.84 -2.69 -3.43
C ARG A 64 11.78 -3.15 -2.30
N THR A 65 12.56 -4.21 -2.51
CA THR A 65 13.59 -4.68 -1.59
C THR A 65 14.97 -4.19 -1.99
N ARG A 66 15.89 -4.12 -1.02
CA ARG A 66 17.30 -3.81 -1.29
C ARG A 66 17.97 -4.89 -2.13
N GLU A 67 17.64 -6.15 -1.87
CA GLU A 67 18.14 -7.30 -2.61
C GLU A 67 17.72 -7.22 -4.09
N GLY A 68 16.42 -7.07 -4.36
CA GLY A 68 15.94 -6.90 -5.73
C GLY A 68 16.47 -5.63 -6.42
N ALA A 69 16.87 -4.59 -5.67
CA ALA A 69 17.60 -3.45 -6.24
C ALA A 69 19.04 -3.81 -6.66
N ARG A 70 19.73 -4.63 -5.87
CA ARG A 70 21.08 -5.13 -6.19
C ARG A 70 21.06 -6.09 -7.38
N GLU A 71 20.09 -6.99 -7.46
CA GLU A 71 19.91 -7.90 -8.60
C GLU A 71 19.72 -7.14 -9.91
N ARG A 72 18.90 -6.07 -9.91
CA ARG A 72 18.75 -5.20 -11.08
C ARG A 72 20.04 -4.47 -11.46
N ALA A 73 20.82 -4.04 -10.47
CA ALA A 73 22.09 -3.35 -10.71
C ALA A 73 23.15 -4.30 -11.29
N ALA A 74 23.17 -5.56 -10.86
CA ALA A 74 24.08 -6.61 -11.32
C ALA A 74 23.69 -7.21 -12.69
N ALA A 75 22.47 -6.98 -13.19
CA ALA A 75 22.07 -7.45 -14.51
C ALA A 75 22.89 -6.75 -15.62
N PRO A 76 23.51 -7.52 -16.55
CA PRO A 76 24.36 -6.97 -17.60
C PRO A 76 23.59 -5.99 -18.49
N ASP A 77 24.29 -4.94 -18.92
CA ASP A 77 23.74 -3.75 -19.57
C ASP A 77 22.91 -4.04 -20.85
N GLY A 78 23.14 -5.21 -21.49
CA GLY A 78 22.41 -5.67 -22.67
C GLY A 78 20.92 -5.98 -22.45
N ALA A 79 20.46 -6.19 -21.21
CA ALA A 79 19.04 -6.42 -20.91
C ALA A 79 18.22 -5.12 -20.75
N ARG A 80 18.89 -3.96 -20.68
CA ARG A 80 18.25 -2.65 -20.40
C ARG A 80 17.71 -1.97 -21.67
N ARG A 81 18.10 -2.44 -22.86
CA ARG A 81 17.71 -1.87 -24.17
C ARG A 81 17.02 -2.88 -25.08
N GLY A 82 15.88 -3.43 -24.62
CA GLY A 82 14.92 -4.11 -25.51
C GLY A 82 13.95 -3.09 -26.14
N PRO A 83 13.49 -3.30 -27.39
CA PRO A 83 12.68 -2.31 -28.10
C PRO A 83 11.36 -2.06 -27.37
N ALA A 84 10.93 -0.81 -27.46
CA ALA A 84 9.74 -0.24 -26.83
C ALA A 84 8.49 -1.13 -26.91
N GLY A 85 7.72 -1.13 -25.82
CA GLY A 85 6.29 -1.41 -25.86
C GLY A 85 5.89 -2.87 -25.66
N ARG A 86 5.78 -3.28 -24.39
CA ARG A 86 4.58 -3.92 -23.83
C ARG A 86 4.74 -3.97 -22.32
N GLY A 87 3.73 -3.50 -21.60
CA GLY A 87 3.74 -3.30 -20.15
C GLY A 87 4.30 -4.50 -19.41
N ARG A 88 5.35 -4.30 -18.62
CA ARG A 88 5.74 -5.26 -17.60
C ARG A 88 4.66 -5.21 -16.53
N GLU A 89 3.72 -6.13 -16.64
CA GLU A 89 2.83 -6.50 -15.55
C GLU A 89 3.72 -7.04 -14.43
N THR A 90 4.22 -6.15 -13.56
CA THR A 90 4.69 -6.55 -12.25
C THR A 90 3.47 -7.11 -11.56
N GLY A 91 3.31 -8.44 -11.61
CA GLY A 91 2.24 -9.17 -10.97
C GLY A 91 2.14 -8.74 -9.52
N THR A 92 1.29 -7.74 -9.29
CA THR A 92 0.78 -7.45 -7.96
C THR A 92 -0.22 -8.57 -7.75
N PRO A 93 -0.06 -9.44 -6.75
CA PRO A 93 -1.14 -10.32 -6.39
C PRO A 93 -2.21 -9.45 -5.73
N VAL A 94 -2.99 -8.73 -6.54
CA VAL A 94 -4.33 -8.28 -6.16
C VAL A 94 -5.20 -9.53 -6.25
N GLY A 95 -4.94 -10.50 -5.37
CA GLY A 95 -5.64 -11.77 -5.33
C GLY A 95 -6.79 -11.79 -4.35
N LYS A 96 -7.05 -10.69 -3.64
CA LYS A 96 -8.17 -10.65 -2.66
C LYS A 96 -8.85 -9.29 -2.44
N TRP A 97 -8.34 -8.18 -2.99
CA TRP A 97 -8.89 -6.85 -2.69
C TRP A 97 -9.10 -5.94 -3.91
N GLY A 98 -9.26 -6.50 -5.11
CA GLY A 98 -9.52 -5.72 -6.32
C GLY A 98 -10.68 -6.28 -7.13
N ARG A 99 -11.80 -5.54 -7.10
CA ARG A 99 -12.93 -5.61 -8.03
C ARG A 99 -13.80 -6.87 -7.91
N GLU A 100 -14.67 -6.89 -6.89
CA GLU A 100 -15.98 -7.51 -7.00
C GLU A 100 -17.05 -6.40 -7.06
N SER A 101 -17.19 -5.85 -8.26
CA SER A 101 -18.43 -5.20 -8.68
C SER A 101 -18.52 -5.47 -10.17
N LEU A 102 -19.47 -6.35 -10.53
CA LEU A 102 -20.25 -6.46 -11.76
C LEU A 102 -20.66 -7.93 -11.99
N GLY A 103 -21.94 -8.25 -11.79
CA GLY A 103 -22.52 -9.50 -12.31
C GLY A 103 -23.75 -10.04 -11.58
N GLY A 104 -24.92 -9.46 -11.87
CA GLY A 104 -26.21 -10.15 -12.14
C GLY A 104 -26.77 -11.19 -11.16
N GLY A 105 -27.95 -10.86 -10.62
CA GLY A 105 -28.99 -11.78 -10.17
C GLY A 105 -30.35 -11.12 -10.35
#